data_AF-L0K0D1-F1
#
_entry.id   AF-L0K0D1-F1
#
_cell.length_a   1.000
_cell.length_b   1.000
_cell.length_c   1.000
_cell.angle_alpha   90.00
_cell.angle_beta   90.00
_cell.angle_gamma   90.00
#
_symmetry.space_group_name_H-M   'P 1'
#
loop_
_entity.id
_entity.type
_entity.pdbx_description
1 polymer ?
#
loop_
_entity_poly.entity_id
_entity_poly.type
_entity_poly.pdbx_seq_one_letter_code
_entity_poly.pdbx_strand_id
1 'polypeptide(L)'
;MSSVRSILRGLLASAIGIVVVGLLATVVFTVAIFVVSTGAGLAGYEPSADFVVLSAALVVVAVILTGGFTPRLSNSGSEDSSDGATFDDRTYN
;
A
#
# COMPACT_ATOMS: atom_id res chain seq x y z
N MET A 1 2.84 30.12 -12.68
CA MET A 1 3.99 29.19 -12.53
C MET A 1 3.88 28.28 -11.30
N SER A 2 3.07 28.62 -10.28
CA SER A 2 2.84 27.78 -9.09
C SER A 2 2.14 26.45 -9.39
N SER A 3 1.13 26.44 -10.26
CA SER A 3 0.33 25.24 -10.59
C SER A 3 1.12 24.16 -11.35
N VAL A 4 2.06 24.55 -12.22
CA VAL A 4 2.91 23.58 -12.93
C VAL A 4 3.86 22.90 -11.94
N ARG A 5 4.40 23.65 -10.98
CA ARG A 5 5.33 23.13 -9.96
C ARG A 5 4.65 22.19 -8.98
N SER A 6 3.36 22.41 -8.66
CA SER A 6 2.59 21.49 -7.82
C SER A 6 2.27 20.18 -8.54
N ILE A 7 1.90 20.23 -9.82
CA ILE A 7 1.66 19.02 -10.63
C ILE A 7 2.95 18.19 -10.73
N LEU A 8 4.08 18.80 -11.05
CA LEU A 8 5.37 18.09 -11.13
C LEU A 8 5.75 17.43 -9.80
N ARG A 9 5.49 18.09 -8.67
CA ARG A 9 5.70 17.49 -7.33
C ARG A 9 4.79 16.30 -7.08
N GLY A 10 3.51 16.40 -7.46
CA GLY A 10 2.56 15.29 -7.36
C GLY A 10 2.96 14.08 -8.21
N LEU A 11 3.42 14.34 -9.44
CA LEU A 11 3.92 13.28 -10.34
C LEU A 11 5.18 12.61 -9.79
N LEU A 12 6.13 13.39 -9.25
CA LEU A 12 7.34 12.85 -8.64
C LEU A 12 7.00 11.97 -7.42
N ALA A 13 6.10 12.43 -6.56
CA ALA A 13 5.62 11.65 -5.42
C ALA A 13 4.95 10.34 -5.85
N SER A 14 4.13 10.39 -6.91
CA SER A 14 3.50 9.19 -7.50
C SER A 14 4.54 8.21 -8.05
N ALA A 15 5.53 8.70 -8.81
CA ALA A 15 6.61 7.87 -9.34
C ALA A 15 7.40 7.17 -8.23
N ILE A 16 7.74 7.90 -7.17
CA ILE A 16 8.41 7.32 -5.99
C ILE A 16 7.51 6.25 -5.34
N GLY A 17 6.21 6.52 -5.20
CA GLY A 17 5.24 5.56 -4.69
C GLY A 17 5.22 4.26 -5.50
N ILE A 18 5.18 4.35 -6.83
CA ILE A 18 5.22 3.18 -7.73
C ILE A 18 6.51 2.39 -7.53
N VAL A 19 7.66 3.06 -7.42
CA VAL A 19 8.95 2.40 -7.17
C VAL A 19 8.94 1.66 -5.82
N VAL A 20 8.44 2.29 -4.76
CA VAL A 20 8.35 1.67 -3.43
C VAL A 20 7.45 0.44 -3.47
N VAL A 21 6.28 0.53 -4.12
CA VAL A 21 5.37 -0.62 -4.31
C VAL A 21 6.05 -1.73 -5.12
N GLY A 22 6.79 -1.39 -6.18
CA GLY A 22 7.54 -2.36 -6.98
C GLY A 22 8.60 -3.12 -6.17
N LEU A 23 9.34 -2.41 -5.29
CA LEU A 23 10.31 -3.04 -4.40
C LEU A 23 9.63 -3.97 -3.39
N LEU A 24 8.54 -3.51 -2.75
CA LEU A 24 7.77 -4.34 -1.83
C LEU A 24 7.20 -5.58 -2.53
N ALA A 25 6.65 -5.41 -3.73
CA ALA A 25 6.12 -6.51 -4.54
C ALA A 25 7.18 -7.57 -4.84
N THR A 26 8.43 -7.16 -5.09
CA THR A 26 9.55 -8.07 -5.33
C THR A 26 9.86 -8.94 -4.10
N VAL A 27 9.88 -8.33 -2.92
CA VAL A 27 10.09 -9.05 -1.66
C VAL A 27 8.95 -10.05 -1.42
N VAL A 28 7.71 -9.59 -1.58
CA VAL A 28 6.51 -10.43 -1.37
C VAL A 28 6.43 -11.56 -2.38
N PHE A 29 6.80 -11.32 -3.63
CA PHE A 29 6.87 -12.34 -4.67
C PHE A 29 7.83 -13.47 -4.31
N THR A 30 8.98 -13.13 -3.74
CA THR A 30 9.96 -14.12 -3.27
C THR A 30 9.37 -15.01 -2.16
N VAL A 31 8.63 -14.41 -1.22
CA VAL A 31 7.90 -15.15 -0.18
C VAL A 31 6.78 -16.00 -0.78
N ALA A 32 6.04 -15.47 -1.75
CA ALA A 32 4.95 -16.18 -2.41
C ALA A 32 5.43 -17.44 -3.14
N ILE A 33 6.60 -17.41 -3.80
CA ILE A 33 7.23 -18.60 -4.39
C ILE A 33 7.43 -19.69 -3.32
N PHE A 34 7.97 -19.32 -2.16
CA PHE A 34 8.20 -20.27 -1.07
C PHE A 34 6.88 -20.86 -0.55
N VAL A 35 5.84 -20.04 -0.39
CA VAL A 35 4.52 -20.48 0.05
C VAL A 35 3.90 -21.47 -0.94
N VAL A 36 3.96 -21.17 -2.25
CA VAL A 36 3.39 -22.03 -3.30
C VAL A 36 4.16 -23.34 -3.40
N SER A 37 5.49 -23.29 -3.45
CA SER A 37 6.34 -24.49 -3.56
C SER A 37 6.19 -25.40 -2.34
N THR A 38 6.27 -24.84 -1.13
CA THR A 38 6.09 -25.61 0.12
C THR A 38 4.68 -26.18 0.22
N GLY A 39 3.65 -25.38 -0.12
CA GLY A 39 2.26 -25.81 -0.09
C GLY A 39 1.98 -26.98 -1.04
N ALA A 40 2.55 -26.92 -2.25
CA ALA A 40 2.43 -28.01 -3.22
C ALA A 40 3.11 -29.30 -2.71
N GLY A 41 4.31 -29.18 -2.12
CA GLY A 41 5.01 -30.31 -1.52
C GLY A 41 4.24 -30.99 -0.38
N LEU A 42 3.60 -30.19 0.50
CA LEU A 42 2.73 -30.71 1.57
C LEU A 42 1.49 -31.42 1.02
N ALA A 43 1.01 -30.99 -0.15
CA ALA A 43 -0.12 -31.61 -0.84
C ALA A 43 0.29 -32.84 -1.69
N GLY A 44 1.58 -33.20 -1.70
CA GLY A 44 2.09 -34.35 -2.46
C GLY A 44 2.22 -34.10 -3.97
N TYR A 45 2.24 -32.83 -4.40
CA TYR A 45 2.48 -32.44 -5.79
C TYR A 45 3.92 -32.00 -6.00
N GLU A 46 4.43 -32.25 -7.21
CA GLU A 46 5.73 -31.77 -7.66
C GLU A 46 5.52 -30.72 -8.77
N PRO A 47 5.37 -29.44 -8.42
CA PRO A 47 5.06 -28.41 -9.39
C PRO A 47 6.29 -28.05 -10.23
N SER A 48 6.07 -27.74 -11.50
CA SER A 48 7.12 -27.13 -12.34
C SER A 48 7.46 -25.72 -11.85
N ALA A 49 8.69 -25.28 -12.10
CA ALA A 49 9.15 -23.95 -11.71
C ALA A 49 8.29 -22.84 -12.33
N ASP A 50 7.88 -23.00 -13.60
CA ASP A 50 7.04 -22.04 -14.30
C ASP A 50 5.66 -21.87 -13.64
N PHE A 51 5.09 -22.97 -13.14
CA PHE A 51 3.82 -22.93 -12.42
C PHE A 51 3.96 -22.14 -11.11
N VAL A 52 5.00 -22.41 -10.32
CA VAL A 52 5.25 -21.72 -9.04
C VAL A 52 5.40 -20.21 -9.26
N VAL A 53 6.18 -19.82 -10.27
CA VAL A 53 6.41 -18.42 -10.65
C VAL A 53 5.11 -17.75 -11.09
N LEU A 54 4.33 -18.38 -11.97
CA LEU A 54 3.07 -17.83 -12.45
C LEU A 54 2.06 -17.68 -11.31
N SER A 55 1.87 -18.71 -10.48
CA SER A 55 0.96 -18.65 -9.33
C SER A 55 1.37 -17.58 -8.34
N ALA A 56 2.67 -17.49 -7.99
CA ALA A 56 3.18 -16.44 -7.12
C ALA A 56 2.94 -15.04 -7.71
N ALA A 57 3.11 -14.86 -9.03
CA ALA A 57 2.87 -13.58 -9.69
C ALA A 57 1.39 -13.18 -9.62
N LEU A 58 0.48 -14.12 -9.86
CA LEU A 58 -0.96 -13.87 -9.77
C LEU A 58 -1.39 -13.49 -8.33
N VAL A 59 -0.84 -14.17 -7.32
CA VAL A 59 -1.08 -13.83 -5.91
C VAL A 59 -0.62 -12.41 -5.61
N VAL A 60 0.60 -12.04 -6.02
CA VAL A 60 1.13 -10.68 -5.79
C VAL A 60 0.28 -9.63 -6.49
N VAL A 61 -0.10 -9.85 -7.76
CA VAL A 61 -0.99 -8.93 -8.48
C VAL A 61 -2.31 -8.75 -7.76
N ALA A 62 -2.92 -9.84 -7.26
CA ALA A 62 -4.17 -9.77 -6.51
C ALA A 62 -4.02 -8.93 -5.22
N VAL A 63 -2.91 -9.10 -4.48
CA VAL A 63 -2.63 -8.33 -3.26
C VAL A 63 -2.42 -6.84 -3.58
N ILE A 64 -1.72 -6.51 -4.67
CA ILE A 64 -1.54 -5.12 -5.11
C ILE A 64 -2.89 -4.48 -5.42
N LEU A 65 -3.72 -5.15 -6.24
CA LEU A 65 -5.00 -4.60 -6.72
C LEU A 65 -6.04 -4.46 -5.60
N THR A 66 -6.02 -5.36 -4.62
CA THR A 66 -6.92 -5.29 -3.45
C THR A 66 -6.47 -4.29 -2.39
N GLY A 67 -5.30 -3.66 -2.57
CA GLY A 67 -4.76 -2.69 -1.63
C GLY A 67 -4.16 -3.31 -0.38
N GLY A 68 -3.73 -4.57 -0.43
CA GLY A 68 -3.10 -5.28 0.70
C GLY A 68 -1.82 -4.62 1.23
N PHE A 69 -1.22 -3.72 0.44
CA PHE A 69 -0.05 -2.91 0.83
C PHE A 69 -0.39 -1.51 1.32
N THR A 70 -1.65 -1.10 1.31
CA THR A 70 -2.07 0.20 1.85
C THR A 70 -1.87 0.17 3.36
N PRO A 71 -0.92 0.95 3.92
CA PRO A 71 -0.74 1.00 5.35
C PRO A 71 -2.05 1.48 5.95
N ARG A 72 -2.67 0.68 6.83
CA ARG A 72 -3.67 1.20 7.74
C ARG A 72 -2.94 2.15 8.68
N LEU A 73 -2.87 3.42 8.28
CA LEU A 73 -2.51 4.50 9.17
C LEU A 73 -3.59 4.54 10.24
N SER A 74 -3.43 3.69 11.25
CA SER A 74 -4.05 3.87 12.56
C SER A 74 -3.74 5.30 12.94
N ASN A 75 -4.75 6.15 12.88
CA ASN A 75 -4.71 7.53 13.31
C ASN A 75 -4.36 7.54 14.81
N SER A 76 -3.06 7.44 15.13
CA SER A 76 -2.54 7.79 16.44
C SER A 76 -2.84 9.26 16.61
N GLY A 77 -3.82 9.54 17.46
CA GLY A 77 -4.47 10.84 17.58
C GLY A 77 -3.47 11.98 17.63
N SER A 78 -3.60 12.90 16.67
CA SER A 78 -3.53 14.30 17.03
C SER A 78 -4.83 14.59 17.78
N GLU A 79 -4.78 14.44 19.11
CA GLU A 79 -5.64 15.24 19.97
C GLU A 79 -5.40 16.69 19.57
N ASP A 80 -6.35 17.23 18.82
CA ASP A 80 -6.43 18.66 18.52
C ASP A 80 -6.80 19.36 19.83
N SER A 81 -5.80 19.47 20.69
CA SER A 81 -5.85 20.32 21.87
C SER A 81 -5.79 21.75 21.37
N SER A 82 -6.84 22.49 21.72
CA SER A 82 -6.89 23.96 21.74
C SER A 82 -6.74 24.66 20.39
N ASP A 83 -7.87 24.94 19.75
CA ASP A 83 -8.06 26.21 19.03
C ASP A 83 -9.53 26.68 19.07
N GLY A 84 -9.80 27.54 20.06
CA GLY A 84 -10.42 28.85 19.82
C GLY A 84 -11.79 28.90 19.13
N ALA A 85 -12.79 28.13 19.57
CA ALA A 85 -14.18 28.52 19.35
C ALA A 85 -14.53 29.74 20.22
N THR A 86 -14.12 30.94 19.77
CA THR A 86 -14.76 32.19 20.18
C THR A 86 -16.23 32.07 19.79
N PHE A 87 -17.05 31.67 20.76
CA PHE A 87 -18.49 31.83 20.71
C PHE A 87 -18.76 33.34 20.59
N ASP A 88 -19.13 33.79 19.39
CA ASP A 88 -19.71 35.11 19.17
C ASP A 88 -21.08 35.14 19.87
N ASP A 89 -21.05 35.50 21.15
CA ASP A 89 -22.22 35.76 21.99
C ASP A 89 -22.82 37.11 21.61
N ARG A 90 -23.76 37.09 20.65
CA ARG A 90 -24.60 38.26 20.30
C ARG A 90 -26.08 37.97 20.45
N THR A 91 -26.49 37.36 21.56
CA THR A 91 -27.91 37.32 21.90
C THR A 91 -28.13 37.73 23.36
N TYR A 92 -28.75 38.92 23.53
CA TYR A 92 -29.31 39.52 24.74
C TYR A 92 -28.40 40.41 25.61
N ASN A 93 -28.25 41.69 25.23
CA ASN A 93 -28.84 42.85 25.92
C ASN A 93 -28.63 44.13 25.10
#